data_AF-A0AA38F9J0-F1
#
_entry.id   AF-A0AA38F9J0-F1
#
_cell.length_a   1.000
_cell.length_b   1.000
_cell.length_c   1.000
_cell.angle_alpha   90.00
_cell.angle_beta   90.00
_cell.angle_gamma   90.00
#
_symmetry.space_group_name_H-M   'P 1'
#
loop_
_entity.id
_entity.type
_entity.pdbx_description
1 polymer ?
#
loop_
_entity_poly.entity_id
_entity_poly.type
_entity_poly.pdbx_seq_one_letter_code
_entity_poly.pdbx_strand_id
1 'polypeptide(L)'
;SSSVGGHWNAGEEPLYFIVFPKGVIISRPRDADDHIAWLLQHQQHDKALAAIEAGKARIELLDEVGSKYLHYLVFSERQYAKAAALCPKLLRGSAAAWERWVFEFARDRQLPLLVPYIPTANPQLRDTVYEAALIALATNPAFHKQLLSTIRTWPPSIYSPSTVIDAIEPQLNMSSTTPTLREALADLYVIDKQYEKAFAIYAD
;
A
#
# COMPACT_ATOMS: atom_id res chain seq x y z
N SER A 1 -49.63 16.61 -36.61
CA SER A 1 -48.38 16.16 -37.25
C SER A 1 -47.37 17.29 -37.25
N SER A 2 -46.30 17.15 -36.47
CA SER A 2 -45.14 18.04 -36.54
C SER A 2 -43.93 17.21 -36.11
N SER A 3 -43.20 16.75 -37.12
CA SER A 3 -41.93 16.04 -37.00
C SER A 3 -40.86 17.04 -36.56
N VAL A 4 -40.18 16.77 -35.45
CA VAL A 4 -38.85 17.32 -35.19
C VAL A 4 -37.92 16.12 -35.21
N GLY A 5 -37.32 15.88 -36.38
CA GLY A 5 -36.32 14.85 -36.59
C GLY A 5 -35.10 15.15 -35.71
N GLY A 6 -34.83 14.28 -34.75
CA GLY A 6 -33.55 14.26 -34.06
C GLY A 6 -32.46 13.89 -35.06
N HIS A 7 -31.59 14.85 -35.38
CA HIS A 7 -30.29 14.54 -35.98
C HIS A 7 -29.47 13.85 -34.88
N TRP A 8 -29.34 12.52 -34.99
CA TRP A 8 -28.38 11.78 -34.19
C TRP A 8 -27.01 11.98 -34.82
N ASN A 9 -26.15 12.77 -34.18
CA ASN A 9 -24.74 12.75 -34.50
C ASN A 9 -24.21 11.37 -34.14
N ALA A 10 -23.78 10.60 -35.15
CA ALA A 10 -23.17 9.29 -34.94
C ALA A 10 -21.89 9.46 -34.12
N GLY A 11 -21.95 9.18 -32.82
CA GLY A 11 -20.84 9.30 -31.88
C GLY A 11 -21.20 9.80 -30.48
N GLU A 12 -22.38 10.38 -30.28
CA GLU A 12 -22.83 10.84 -28.96
C GLU A 12 -23.82 9.85 -28.32
N GLU A 13 -23.56 9.45 -27.08
CA GLU A 13 -24.46 8.56 -26.32
C GLU A 13 -25.83 9.22 -26.09
N PRO A 14 -26.97 8.52 -26.31
CA PRO A 14 -28.28 9.17 -26.37
C PRO A 14 -28.78 9.62 -24.99
N LEU A 15 -28.82 10.93 -24.74
CA LEU A 15 -29.51 11.52 -23.58
C LEU A 15 -31.03 11.58 -23.82
N TYR A 16 -31.81 11.07 -22.86
CA TYR A 16 -33.26 11.14 -22.86
C TYR A 16 -33.75 12.20 -21.89
N PHE A 17 -34.67 13.05 -22.32
CA PHE A 17 -35.31 14.06 -21.48
C PHE A 17 -36.79 13.72 -21.32
N ILE A 18 -37.22 13.51 -20.08
CA ILE A 18 -38.64 13.36 -19.75
C ILE A 18 -39.07 14.66 -19.07
N VAL A 19 -39.85 15.45 -19.79
CA VAL A 19 -40.33 16.76 -19.32
C VAL A 19 -41.78 16.64 -18.85
N PHE A 20 -42.08 17.17 -17.67
CA PHE A 20 -43.44 17.26 -17.12
C PHE A 20 -43.67 18.65 -16.49
N PRO A 21 -44.91 19.07 -16.23
CA PRO A 21 -45.24 20.47 -15.91
C PRO A 21 -44.52 21.08 -14.69
N LYS A 22 -43.93 20.25 -13.81
CA LYS A 22 -43.23 20.67 -12.59
C LYS A 22 -41.74 20.34 -12.58
N GLY A 23 -41.18 19.80 -13.66
CA GLY A 23 -39.78 19.41 -13.69
C GLY A 23 -39.33 18.68 -14.94
N VAL A 24 -38.02 18.49 -15.02
CA VAL A 24 -37.35 17.73 -16.09
C VAL A 24 -36.56 16.60 -15.45
N ILE A 25 -36.75 15.38 -15.94
CA ILE A 25 -35.89 14.24 -15.66
C ILE A 25 -34.96 14.05 -16.86
N ILE A 26 -33.67 13.93 -16.60
CA ILE A 26 -32.65 13.62 -17.61
C ILE A 26 -32.19 12.19 -17.34
N SER A 27 -32.36 11.31 -18.31
CA SER A 27 -31.82 9.95 -18.29
C SER A 27 -30.63 9.90 -19.24
N ARG A 28 -29.46 9.53 -18.71
CA ARG A 28 -28.26 9.28 -19.50
C ARG A 28 -27.98 7.77 -19.49
N PRO A 29 -27.44 7.19 -20.57
CA PRO A 29 -26.93 5.83 -20.52
C PRO A 29 -25.85 5.76 -19.44
N ARG A 30 -25.84 4.65 -18.72
CA ARG A 30 -24.99 4.47 -17.55
C ARG A 30 -23.54 4.48 -18.00
N ASP A 31 -22.80 5.50 -17.56
CA ASP A 31 -21.37 5.56 -17.83
C ASP A 31 -20.62 4.53 -16.96
N ALA A 32 -19.38 4.25 -17.31
CA ALA A 32 -18.57 3.31 -16.55
C ALA A 32 -18.25 3.81 -15.14
N ASP A 33 -18.30 5.12 -14.93
CA ASP A 33 -18.06 5.76 -13.63
C ASP A 33 -19.24 5.53 -12.67
N ASP A 34 -20.48 5.62 -13.14
CA ASP A 34 -21.73 5.27 -12.44
C ASP A 34 -21.78 3.78 -12.11
N HIS A 35 -21.21 2.95 -12.98
CA HIS A 35 -21.05 1.52 -12.67
C HIS A 35 -20.06 1.32 -11.52
N ILE A 36 -18.92 2.02 -11.51
CA ILE A 36 -17.95 1.97 -10.40
C ILE A 36 -18.55 2.51 -9.10
N ALA A 37 -19.25 3.64 -9.15
CA ALA A 37 -19.90 4.23 -7.97
C ALA A 37 -20.89 3.24 -7.34
N TRP A 38 -21.65 2.53 -8.17
CA TRP A 38 -22.54 1.48 -7.70
C TRP A 38 -21.80 0.28 -7.12
N LEU A 39 -20.69 -0.16 -7.74
CA LEU A 39 -19.86 -1.25 -7.21
C LEU A 39 -19.25 -0.88 -5.86
N LEU A 40 -18.79 0.36 -5.70
CA LEU A 40 -18.30 0.90 -4.42
C LEU A 40 -19.39 0.91 -3.35
N GLN A 41 -20.62 1.30 -3.70
CA GLN A 41 -21.76 1.29 -2.78
C GLN A 41 -22.12 -0.13 -2.31
N HIS A 42 -21.94 -1.13 -3.18
CA HIS A 42 -22.22 -2.53 -2.88
C HIS A 42 -20.99 -3.28 -2.34
N GLN A 43 -19.92 -2.57 -1.97
CA GLN A 43 -18.66 -3.13 -1.45
C GLN A 43 -17.96 -4.12 -2.43
N GLN A 44 -18.31 -4.10 -3.72
CA GLN A 44 -17.71 -4.93 -4.76
C GLN A 44 -16.45 -4.26 -5.33
N HIS A 45 -15.48 -4.02 -4.46
CA HIS A 45 -14.27 -3.27 -4.77
C HIS A 45 -13.33 -4.01 -5.75
N ASP A 46 -13.31 -5.35 -5.73
CA ASP A 46 -12.56 -6.19 -6.65
C ASP A 46 -13.05 -6.01 -8.10
N LYS A 47 -14.37 -5.98 -8.31
CA LYS A 47 -14.95 -5.74 -9.62
C LYS A 47 -14.76 -4.31 -10.08
N ALA A 48 -14.81 -3.35 -9.15
CA ALA A 48 -14.54 -1.95 -9.45
C ALA A 48 -13.10 -1.77 -9.97
N LEU A 49 -12.12 -2.40 -9.30
CA LEU A 49 -10.73 -2.39 -9.74
C LEU A 49 -10.57 -3.05 -11.11
N ALA A 50 -11.18 -4.22 -11.32
CA ALA A 50 -11.13 -4.93 -12.61
C ALA A 50 -11.77 -4.12 -13.75
N ALA A 51 -12.83 -3.34 -13.47
CA ALA A 51 -13.46 -2.47 -14.46
C ALA A 51 -12.52 -1.32 -14.89
N ILE A 52 -11.78 -0.73 -13.95
CA ILE A 52 -10.75 0.28 -14.24
C ILE A 52 -9.60 -0.35 -15.05
N GLU A 53 -9.11 -1.53 -14.64
CA GLU A 53 -8.03 -2.23 -15.36
C GLU A 53 -8.43 -2.63 -16.79
N ALA A 54 -9.71 -2.95 -17.02
CA ALA A 54 -10.25 -3.22 -18.35
C ALA A 54 -10.38 -1.96 -19.23
N GLY A 55 -9.91 -0.80 -18.76
CA GLY A 55 -9.97 0.47 -19.49
C GLY A 55 -11.39 1.02 -19.66
N LYS A 56 -12.35 0.49 -18.90
CA LYS A 56 -13.76 0.87 -19.04
C LYS A 56 -14.04 2.22 -18.40
N ALA A 57 -13.26 2.63 -17.40
CA ALA A 57 -13.48 3.84 -16.63
C ALA A 57 -12.24 4.72 -16.53
N ARG A 58 -12.43 5.95 -16.02
CA ARG A 58 -11.34 6.91 -15.84
C ARG A 58 -10.31 6.39 -14.84
N ILE A 59 -9.04 6.48 -15.21
CA ILE A 59 -7.89 6.10 -14.36
C ILE A 59 -7.85 6.97 -13.09
N GLU A 60 -8.38 8.20 -13.14
CA GLU A 60 -8.52 9.10 -11.99
C GLU A 60 -9.32 8.49 -10.83
N LEU A 61 -10.29 7.61 -11.12
CA LEU A 61 -11.09 6.93 -10.10
C LEU A 61 -10.29 5.84 -9.36
N LEU A 62 -9.13 5.44 -9.88
CA LEU A 62 -8.31 4.40 -9.27
C LEU A 62 -7.85 4.80 -7.86
N ASP A 63 -7.50 6.06 -7.64
CA ASP A 63 -7.02 6.52 -6.35
C ASP A 63 -8.15 6.47 -5.30
N GLU A 64 -9.37 6.87 -5.69
CA GLU A 64 -10.54 6.82 -4.81
C GLU A 64 -10.98 5.37 -4.54
N VAL A 65 -11.12 4.56 -5.59
CA VAL A 65 -11.49 3.14 -5.49
C VAL A 65 -10.42 2.38 -4.69
N GLY A 66 -9.15 2.65 -4.96
CA GLY A 66 -8.01 2.05 -4.29
C GLY A 66 -7.96 2.39 -2.81
N SER A 67 -8.11 3.67 -2.45
CA SER A 67 -8.15 4.09 -1.05
C SER A 67 -9.33 3.45 -0.31
N LYS A 68 -10.54 3.45 -0.90
CA LYS A 68 -11.71 2.80 -0.30
C LYS A 68 -11.52 1.30 -0.16
N TYR A 69 -10.93 0.66 -1.17
CA TYR A 69 -10.71 -0.78 -1.16
C TYR A 69 -9.68 -1.19 -0.10
N LEU A 70 -8.56 -0.48 0.01
CA LEU A 70 -7.58 -0.73 1.06
C LEU A 70 -8.19 -0.51 2.45
N HIS A 71 -9.01 0.53 2.61
CA HIS A 71 -9.72 0.76 3.87
C HIS A 71 -10.66 -0.40 4.22
N TYR A 72 -11.44 -0.88 3.26
CA TYR A 72 -12.31 -2.04 3.45
C TYR A 72 -11.51 -3.31 3.79
N LEU A 73 -10.43 -3.59 3.06
CA LEU A 73 -9.59 -4.77 3.29
C LEU A 73 -8.93 -4.76 4.67
N VAL A 74 -8.44 -3.59 5.12
CA VAL A 74 -7.73 -3.46 6.40
C VAL A 74 -8.70 -3.40 7.59
N PHE A 75 -9.75 -2.58 7.50
CA PHE A 75 -10.62 -2.31 8.65
C PHE A 75 -11.83 -3.24 8.74
N SER A 76 -12.41 -3.67 7.62
CA SER A 76 -13.61 -4.53 7.61
C SER A 76 -13.24 -6.01 7.56
N GLU A 77 -12.41 -6.39 6.60
CA GLU A 77 -12.07 -7.80 6.32
C GLU A 77 -10.81 -8.28 7.07
N ARG A 78 -9.98 -7.35 7.57
CA ARG A 78 -8.66 -7.63 8.18
C ARG A 78 -7.74 -8.50 7.31
N GLN A 79 -7.86 -8.38 5.98
CA GLN A 79 -7.05 -9.10 5.01
C GLN A 79 -5.76 -8.32 4.68
N TYR A 80 -4.86 -8.19 5.65
CA TYR A 80 -3.63 -7.39 5.52
C TYR A 80 -2.69 -7.87 4.41
N ALA A 81 -2.56 -9.19 4.21
CA ALA A 81 -1.71 -9.74 3.15
C ALA A 81 -2.20 -9.36 1.75
N LYS A 82 -3.53 -9.38 1.54
CA LYS A 82 -4.15 -8.98 0.27
C LYS A 82 -4.03 -7.47 0.06
N ALA A 83 -4.25 -6.68 1.11
CA ALA A 83 -4.05 -5.23 1.07
C ALA A 83 -2.60 -4.87 0.71
N ALA A 84 -1.61 -5.50 1.36
CA ALA A 84 -0.19 -5.27 1.08
C ALA A 84 0.19 -5.57 -0.38
N ALA A 85 -0.30 -6.66 -0.95
CA ALA A 85 -0.05 -7.02 -2.36
C ALA A 85 -0.66 -6.02 -3.36
N LEU A 86 -1.70 -5.28 -2.95
CA LEU A 86 -2.37 -4.28 -3.78
C LEU A 86 -1.75 -2.88 -3.62
N CYS A 87 -1.04 -2.61 -2.52
CA CYS A 87 -0.40 -1.31 -2.26
C CYS A 87 0.47 -0.80 -3.42
N PRO A 88 1.38 -1.60 -4.03
CA PRO A 88 2.16 -1.14 -5.19
C PRO A 88 1.32 -0.66 -6.38
N LYS A 89 0.19 -1.33 -6.63
CA LYS A 89 -0.68 -1.02 -7.77
C LYS A 89 -1.52 0.23 -7.53
N LEU A 90 -1.96 0.43 -6.29
CA LEU A 90 -2.89 1.50 -5.90
C LEU A 90 -2.17 2.78 -5.47
N LEU A 91 -1.06 2.67 -4.73
CA LEU A 91 -0.33 3.82 -4.20
C LEU A 91 0.67 4.41 -5.20
N ARG A 92 1.18 3.57 -6.13
CA ARG A 92 2.06 3.95 -7.23
C ARG A 92 3.19 4.89 -6.75
N GLY A 93 3.29 6.08 -7.36
CA GLY A 93 4.30 7.10 -7.09
C GLY A 93 4.00 8.01 -5.88
N SER A 94 2.89 7.81 -5.16
CA SER A 94 2.51 8.70 -4.07
C SER A 94 3.22 8.35 -2.77
N ALA A 95 4.34 9.03 -2.49
CA ALA A 95 5.09 8.87 -1.24
C ALA A 95 4.21 9.10 0.00
N ALA A 96 3.38 10.15 0.00
CA ALA A 96 2.50 10.48 1.12
C ALA A 96 1.46 9.37 1.39
N ALA A 97 0.94 8.72 0.34
CA ALA A 97 0.00 7.62 0.51
C ALA A 97 0.70 6.37 1.07
N TRP A 98 1.92 6.09 0.61
CA TRP A 98 2.77 5.03 1.17
C TRP A 98 3.05 5.25 2.65
N GLU A 99 3.54 6.44 3.03
CA GLU A 99 3.82 6.78 4.43
C GLU A 99 2.59 6.54 5.32
N ARG A 100 1.43 7.05 4.91
CA ARG A 100 0.17 6.84 5.64
C ARG A 100 -0.13 5.37 5.85
N TRP A 101 -0.09 4.56 4.79
CA TRP A 101 -0.41 3.13 4.90
C TRP A 101 0.62 2.36 5.71
N VAL A 102 1.90 2.71 5.65
CA VAL A 102 2.93 2.11 6.52
C VAL A 102 2.58 2.36 7.99
N PHE A 103 2.25 3.59 8.37
CA PHE A 103 1.87 3.88 9.77
C PHE A 103 0.58 3.19 10.19
N GLU A 104 -0.42 3.08 9.31
CA GLU A 104 -1.65 2.32 9.59
C GLU A 104 -1.34 0.83 9.83
N PHE A 105 -0.53 0.20 8.98
CA PHE A 105 -0.10 -1.19 9.16
C PHE A 105 0.79 -1.38 10.41
N ALA A 106 1.60 -0.38 10.75
CA ALA A 106 2.40 -0.38 11.98
C ALA A 106 1.51 -0.39 13.22
N ARG A 107 0.44 0.41 13.24
CA ARG A 107 -0.53 0.47 14.34
C ARG A 107 -1.17 -0.89 14.61
N ASP A 108 -1.49 -1.63 13.55
CA ASP A 108 -2.10 -2.97 13.64
C ASP A 108 -1.07 -4.11 13.81
N ARG A 109 0.24 -3.79 13.92
CA ARG A 109 1.36 -4.74 13.99
C ARG A 109 1.48 -5.67 12.78
N GLN A 110 0.95 -5.24 11.63
CA GLN A 110 0.96 -5.99 10.37
C GLN A 110 1.97 -5.43 9.35
N LEU A 111 2.78 -4.45 9.75
CA LEU A 111 3.83 -3.87 8.92
C LEU A 111 4.78 -4.89 8.26
N PRO A 112 5.16 -6.02 8.91
CA PRO A 112 5.98 -7.06 8.27
C PRO A 112 5.47 -7.56 6.92
N LEU A 113 4.15 -7.59 6.71
CA LEU A 113 3.53 -8.05 5.46
C LEU A 113 3.69 -7.05 4.32
N LEU A 114 3.83 -5.76 4.66
CA LEU A 114 3.98 -4.68 3.68
C LEU A 114 5.43 -4.51 3.24
N VAL A 115 6.41 -4.84 4.10
CA VAL A 115 7.85 -4.62 3.85
C VAL A 115 8.35 -5.07 2.47
N PRO A 116 8.00 -6.25 1.94
CA PRO A 116 8.48 -6.71 0.64
C PRO A 116 8.04 -5.83 -0.53
N TYR A 117 6.99 -5.03 -0.33
CA TYR A 117 6.37 -4.19 -1.35
C TYR A 117 6.76 -2.72 -1.24
N ILE A 118 7.46 -2.31 -0.17
CA ILE A 118 7.82 -0.92 0.07
C ILE A 118 8.85 -0.46 -1.00
N PRO A 119 8.60 0.66 -1.69
CA PRO A 119 9.53 1.18 -2.69
C PRO A 119 10.79 1.76 -2.02
N THR A 120 11.95 1.52 -2.62
CA THR A 120 13.25 2.02 -2.12
C THR A 120 13.80 3.22 -2.90
N ALA A 121 13.27 3.52 -4.10
CA ALA A 121 13.78 4.58 -4.97
C ALA A 121 12.68 5.44 -5.62
N ASN A 122 11.65 4.83 -6.21
CA ASN A 122 10.57 5.55 -6.89
C ASN A 122 9.20 5.07 -6.37
N PRO A 123 8.59 5.76 -5.38
CA PRO A 123 9.09 6.91 -4.63
C PRO A 123 10.06 6.51 -3.50
N GLN A 124 11.03 7.36 -3.18
CA GLN A 124 11.80 7.25 -1.94
C GLN A 124 10.99 7.85 -0.78
N LEU A 125 10.84 7.09 0.29
CA LEU A 125 10.09 7.50 1.48
C LEU A 125 11.03 8.13 2.52
N ARG A 126 10.47 8.64 3.61
CA ARG A 126 11.27 9.07 4.77
C ARG A 126 12.00 7.89 5.41
N ASP A 127 13.17 8.17 5.95
CA ASP A 127 13.97 7.29 6.81
C ASP A 127 13.14 6.56 7.88
N THR A 128 12.29 7.30 8.59
CA THR A 128 11.39 6.79 9.65
C THR A 128 10.50 5.63 9.20
N VAL A 129 10.12 5.57 7.91
CA VAL A 129 9.30 4.47 7.36
C VAL A 129 10.11 3.19 7.27
N TYR A 130 11.34 3.28 6.74
CA TYR A 130 12.22 2.15 6.61
C TYR A 130 12.70 1.66 7.98
N GLU A 131 13.00 2.57 8.89
CA GLU A 131 13.34 2.26 10.28
C GLU A 131 12.18 1.52 10.99
N ALA A 132 10.96 2.05 10.91
CA ALA A 132 9.79 1.40 11.49
C ALA A 132 9.54 0.01 10.90
N ALA A 133 9.76 -0.17 9.59
CA ALA A 133 9.64 -1.46 8.92
C ALA A 133 10.67 -2.48 9.45
N LEU A 134 11.94 -2.09 9.57
CA LEU A 134 12.99 -2.95 10.10
C LEU A 134 12.75 -3.31 11.58
N ILE A 135 12.38 -2.32 12.40
CA ILE A 135 12.05 -2.55 13.82
C ILE A 135 10.85 -3.48 13.97
N ALA A 136 9.83 -3.34 13.14
CA ALA A 136 8.65 -4.21 13.16
C ALA A 136 9.00 -5.66 12.79
N LEU A 137 9.92 -5.88 11.84
CA LEU A 137 10.41 -7.22 11.50
C LEU A 137 11.24 -7.84 12.64
N ALA A 138 12.02 -7.02 13.35
CA ALA A 138 12.82 -7.49 14.50
C ALA A 138 11.98 -7.87 15.72
N THR A 139 10.79 -7.26 15.87
CA THR A 139 9.92 -7.49 17.03
C THR A 139 9.35 -8.92 17.09
N ASN A 140 9.25 -9.61 15.95
CA ASN A 140 8.63 -10.94 15.89
C ASN A 140 9.59 -11.98 15.29
N PRO A 141 9.92 -13.05 16.05
CA PRO A 141 10.83 -14.12 15.61
C PRO A 141 10.51 -14.76 14.27
N ALA A 142 9.25 -14.81 13.87
CA ALA A 142 8.84 -15.37 12.59
C ALA A 142 9.42 -14.60 11.39
N PHE A 143 9.70 -13.31 11.55
CA PHE A 143 10.14 -12.42 10.48
C PHE A 143 11.64 -12.11 10.51
N HIS A 144 12.44 -12.68 11.43
CA HIS A 144 13.87 -12.41 11.50
C HIS A 144 14.64 -12.81 10.22
N LYS A 145 14.20 -13.86 9.53
CA LYS A 145 14.77 -14.23 8.21
C LYS A 145 14.48 -13.15 7.16
N GLN A 146 13.27 -12.60 7.19
CA GLN A 146 12.86 -11.52 6.30
C GLN A 146 13.59 -10.22 6.64
N LEU A 147 13.86 -9.94 7.91
CA LEU A 147 14.71 -8.83 8.35
C LEU A 147 16.09 -8.92 7.70
N LEU A 148 16.77 -10.06 7.85
CA LEU A 148 18.10 -10.27 7.30
C LEU A 148 18.13 -10.08 5.77
N SER A 149 17.16 -10.66 5.04
CA SER A 149 17.08 -10.47 3.59
C SER A 149 16.81 -9.01 3.21
N THR A 150 16.00 -8.31 4.01
CA THR A 150 15.63 -6.90 3.77
C THR A 150 16.85 -6.00 3.97
N ILE A 151 17.60 -6.16 5.07
CA ILE A 151 18.83 -5.39 5.35
C ILE A 151 19.85 -5.53 4.22
N ARG A 152 19.99 -6.74 3.67
CA ARG A 152 20.91 -7.01 2.54
C ARG A 152 20.43 -6.45 1.20
N THR A 153 19.13 -6.26 1.03
CA THR A 153 18.53 -5.80 -0.23
C THR A 153 18.36 -4.28 -0.25
N TRP A 154 18.02 -3.67 0.89
CA TRP A 154 17.76 -2.24 0.98
C TRP A 154 19.06 -1.43 1.03
N PRO A 155 19.18 -0.35 0.23
CA PRO A 155 20.34 0.53 0.31
C PRO A 155 20.47 1.12 1.72
N PRO A 156 21.66 1.05 2.36
CA PRO A 156 21.85 1.58 3.72
C PRO A 156 21.72 3.11 3.81
N SER A 157 21.62 3.81 2.69
CA SER A 157 21.43 5.27 2.64
C SER A 157 19.98 5.72 2.85
N ILE A 158 19.00 4.80 2.89
CA ILE A 158 17.58 5.15 3.01
C ILE A 158 17.05 5.10 4.45
N TYR A 159 17.83 4.60 5.41
CA TYR A 159 17.47 4.50 6.82
C TYR A 159 18.66 4.85 7.70
N SER A 160 18.43 5.25 8.95
CA SER A 160 19.49 5.42 9.95
C SER A 160 19.82 4.08 10.61
N PRO A 161 21.01 3.48 10.37
CA PRO A 161 21.38 2.20 10.97
C PRO A 161 21.44 2.27 12.49
N SER A 162 21.96 3.37 13.05
CA SER A 162 22.08 3.57 14.49
C SER A 162 20.73 3.54 15.21
N THR A 163 19.70 4.17 14.61
CA THR A 163 18.33 4.17 15.16
C THR A 163 17.72 2.77 15.19
N VAL A 164 17.98 1.97 14.14
CA VAL A 164 17.51 0.58 14.07
C VAL A 164 18.27 -0.29 15.08
N ILE A 165 19.58 -0.10 15.21
CA ILE A 165 20.42 -0.81 16.19
C ILE A 165 19.92 -0.53 17.61
N ASP A 166 19.74 0.73 18.00
CA ASP A 166 19.30 1.13 19.35
C ASP A 166 17.93 0.51 19.72
N ALA A 167 17.06 0.29 18.73
CA ALA A 167 15.75 -0.33 18.93
C ALA A 167 15.78 -1.88 18.97
N ILE A 168 16.77 -2.51 18.32
CA ILE A 168 16.90 -3.97 18.24
C ILE A 168 17.81 -4.53 19.34
N GLU A 169 18.86 -3.79 19.74
CA GLU A 169 19.84 -4.23 20.74
C GLU A 169 19.20 -4.69 22.06
N PRO A 170 18.19 -4.00 22.64
CA PRO A 170 17.50 -4.48 23.84
C PRO A 170 16.77 -5.81 23.65
N GLN A 171 16.34 -6.13 22.42
CA GLN A 171 15.62 -7.35 22.10
C GLN A 171 16.55 -8.58 22.08
N LEU A 172 17.85 -8.36 21.85
CA LEU A 172 18.87 -9.41 21.90
C LEU A 172 19.09 -9.96 23.33
N ASN A 173 18.78 -9.14 24.33
CA ASN A 173 18.90 -9.48 25.76
C ASN A 173 17.65 -10.20 26.30
N MET A 174 16.56 -10.24 25.51
CA MET A 174 15.34 -10.98 25.83
C MET A 174 15.48 -12.44 25.34
N SER A 175 14.84 -13.39 26.03
CA SER A 175 14.99 -14.84 25.89
C SER A 175 14.64 -15.47 24.52
N SER A 176 14.38 -14.67 23.49
CA SER A 176 13.99 -15.08 22.14
C SER A 176 15.08 -14.79 21.08
N THR A 177 16.36 -14.84 21.46
CA THR A 177 17.48 -14.59 20.55
C THR A 177 17.61 -15.71 19.52
N THR A 178 17.09 -15.48 18.33
CA THR A 178 17.37 -16.36 17.18
C THR A 178 18.74 -16.03 16.59
N PRO A 179 19.49 -17.00 16.05
CA PRO A 179 20.76 -16.75 15.39
C PRO A 179 20.62 -15.75 14.22
N THR A 180 19.49 -15.75 13.53
CA THR A 180 19.18 -14.82 12.43
C THR A 180 19.07 -13.37 12.87
N LEU A 181 18.64 -13.10 14.12
CA LEU A 181 18.56 -11.75 14.66
C LEU A 181 19.96 -11.23 15.01
N ARG A 182 20.83 -12.09 15.58
CA ARG A 182 22.24 -11.76 15.82
C ARG A 182 22.96 -11.44 14.51
N GLU A 183 22.77 -12.26 13.49
CA GLU A 183 23.36 -12.03 12.16
C GLU A 183 22.86 -10.71 11.54
N ALA A 184 21.55 -10.43 11.62
CA ALA A 184 20.99 -9.17 11.14
C ALA A 184 21.56 -7.95 11.89
N LEU A 185 21.74 -8.04 13.20
CA LEU A 185 22.34 -6.98 14.00
C LEU A 185 23.84 -6.79 13.67
N ALA A 186 24.57 -7.88 13.43
CA ALA A 186 25.96 -7.80 13.00
C ALA A 186 26.11 -7.12 11.63
N ASP A 187 25.25 -7.46 10.66
CA ASP A 187 25.19 -6.79 9.35
C ASP A 187 24.90 -5.27 9.53
N LEU A 188 23.98 -4.90 10.43
CA LEU A 188 23.70 -3.49 10.75
C LEU A 188 24.91 -2.77 11.37
N TYR A 189 25.63 -3.42 12.30
CA TYR A 189 26.86 -2.83 12.87
C TYR A 189 27.97 -2.62 11.84
N VAL A 190 28.10 -3.52 10.86
CA VAL A 190 29.03 -3.35 9.74
C VAL A 190 28.63 -2.15 8.88
N ILE A 191 27.34 -1.98 8.61
CA ILE A 191 26.80 -0.83 7.87
C ILE A 191 27.06 0.48 8.63
N ASP A 192 26.88 0.48 9.94
CA ASP A 192 27.13 1.63 10.82
C ASP A 192 28.64 1.88 11.09
N LYS A 193 29.53 1.07 10.51
CA LYS A 193 31.00 1.10 10.70
C LYS A 193 31.47 0.81 12.14
N GLN A 194 30.65 0.17 12.96
CA GLN A 194 30.99 -0.31 14.30
C GLN A 194 31.59 -1.73 14.25
N TYR A 195 32.75 -1.88 13.60
CA TYR A 195 33.36 -3.18 13.33
C TYR A 195 33.70 -3.99 14.59
N GLU A 196 34.05 -3.32 15.70
CA GLU A 196 34.38 -4.00 16.97
C GLU A 196 33.18 -4.75 17.55
N LYS A 197 32.00 -4.13 17.55
CA LYS A 197 30.76 -4.76 18.02
C LYS A 197 30.26 -5.83 17.06
N ALA A 198 30.39 -5.60 15.75
CA ALA A 198 30.08 -6.62 14.75
C ALA A 198 30.94 -7.88 14.95
N PHE A 199 32.25 -7.70 15.16
CA PHE A 199 33.17 -8.80 15.41
C PHE A 199 32.81 -9.56 16.68
N ALA A 200 32.47 -8.87 17.77
CA ALA A 200 32.05 -9.51 19.02
C ALA A 200 30.83 -10.43 18.83
N ILE A 201 29.88 -10.05 17.97
CA ILE A 201 28.70 -10.88 17.67
C ILE A 201 29.02 -12.08 16.78
N TYR A 202 29.96 -11.97 15.86
CA TYR A 202 30.38 -13.11 15.02
C TYR A 202 31.34 -14.06 15.73
N ALA A 203 32.07 -13.59 16.73
CA ALA A 203 33.06 -14.38 17.47
C ALA A 203 32.45 -15.23 18.60
N ASP A 204 31.25 -14.88 19.07
CA ASP A 204 30.41 -15.66 20.01
C ASP A 204 29.44 -16.60 19.27
#